data_AF-A0A6A2YJD4-F1
#
_entry.id   AF-A0A6A2YJD4-F1
#
_cell.length_a   1.000
_cell.length_b   1.000
_cell.length_c   1.000
_cell.angle_alpha   90.00
_cell.angle_beta   90.00
_cell.angle_gamma   90.00
#
_symmetry.space_group_name_H-M   'P 1'
#
loop_
_entity.id
_entity.type
_entity.pdbx_description
1 polymer ?
#
loop_
_entity_poly.entity_id
_entity_poly.type
_entity_poly.pdbx_seq_one_letter_code
_entity_poly.pdbx_strand_id
1 'polypeptide(L)'
;MESDVTIGGEGRRNEGREEEIGKSGSQGVTTHGKAMVASSVFSAIQQQIEDLSKLVKQDQYLETRIAMNKVTIKETYDVSQVFDKMSARIDHVVFPSITGSMKGHQHQNQMKIPDALRKRISTYYDTGWRRNHHQLRKMSKDLTKELQGLNKDKDMLEIQQAEAIKKQTALEIDVKDLEERMYGNMQAKDDAIKQFQMLQNEIQESTEELNRIKPLYDNQLKKEENITKGIMEREKQLSILYKKQGRAIQFSSKAEEIFGLNEELERLDSSIERRKAEIKELESSISKSRFNSQKTERDKLQDQRKSLWEKESKLSAEIDKLKSEVEKAEKSLDHATPEVMDYSSLPHFCHKEGSGSSRNSSSNGTIDNCFSLDHTYHRQLYDYIKQEATLIETGRPIKQGSVHVDFPELDPEDAKIAETIESEFQKLADQNGICNSLNGVKVNGD
;
A
#
# COMPACT_ATOMS: atom_id res chain seq x y z
N MET A 1 -64.71 62.89 -17.49
CA MET A 1 -63.41 63.52 -17.77
C MET A 1 -62.54 63.21 -16.57
N GLU A 2 -62.05 61.97 -16.41
CA GLU A 2 -60.92 61.32 -17.13
C GLU A 2 -59.61 62.12 -17.01
N SER A 3 -58.46 61.55 -16.66
CA SER A 3 -58.09 60.25 -16.05
C SER A 3 -56.59 60.32 -15.74
N ASP A 4 -56.22 59.61 -14.66
CA ASP A 4 -54.90 59.46 -14.07
C ASP A 4 -54.26 58.15 -14.57
N VAL A 5 -52.92 58.08 -14.72
CA VAL A 5 -52.22 56.83 -15.08
C VAL A 5 -50.92 56.68 -14.27
N THR A 6 -50.92 55.59 -13.49
CA THR A 6 -49.80 55.04 -12.70
C THR A 6 -49.61 53.59 -13.11
N ILE A 7 -48.38 53.13 -13.45
CA ILE A 7 -47.83 51.75 -13.31
C ILE A 7 -46.28 51.91 -13.45
N GLY A 8 -45.36 51.39 -12.63
CA GLY A 8 -45.36 50.27 -11.68
C GLY A 8 -44.22 49.31 -12.06
N GLY A 9 -43.12 49.31 -11.31
CA GLY A 9 -41.96 48.42 -11.51
C GLY A 9 -42.02 47.15 -10.65
N GLU A 10 -41.44 46.06 -11.15
CA GLU A 10 -41.19 44.83 -10.38
C GLU A 10 -39.76 44.33 -10.59
N GLY A 11 -39.06 44.07 -9.48
CA GLY A 11 -37.86 43.26 -9.41
C GLY A 11 -38.16 41.90 -8.76
N ARG A 12 -37.43 40.86 -9.14
CA ARG A 12 -37.35 39.54 -8.46
C ARG A 12 -35.89 39.08 -8.51
N ARG A 13 -35.15 39.13 -7.40
CA ARG A 13 -34.92 38.09 -6.36
C ARG A 13 -34.32 36.77 -6.87
N ASN A 14 -33.06 36.56 -6.47
CA ASN A 14 -32.36 35.29 -6.32
C ASN A 14 -33.05 34.39 -5.28
N GLU A 15 -33.12 33.09 -5.56
CA GLU A 15 -33.11 32.01 -4.56
C GLU A 15 -32.23 30.87 -5.09
N GLY A 16 -31.35 30.36 -4.22
CA GLY A 16 -30.40 29.30 -4.53
C GLY A 16 -30.96 27.90 -4.32
N ARG A 17 -30.25 26.90 -4.85
CA ARG A 17 -30.39 25.50 -4.43
C ARG A 17 -29.02 24.82 -4.53
N GLU A 18 -28.53 24.41 -3.37
CA GLU A 18 -27.41 23.48 -3.19
C GLU A 18 -27.83 22.08 -3.65
N GLU A 19 -26.93 21.35 -4.31
CA GLU A 19 -26.97 19.89 -4.36
C GLU A 19 -25.56 19.31 -4.44
N GLU A 20 -25.40 18.15 -3.79
CA GLU A 20 -24.17 17.58 -3.25
C GLU A 20 -23.17 16.97 -4.25
N ILE A 21 -21.90 17.13 -3.85
CA ILE A 21 -20.77 16.19 -3.86
C ILE A 21 -20.93 14.87 -4.63
N GLY A 22 -20.15 14.75 -5.71
CA GLY A 22 -19.60 13.49 -6.23
C GLY A 22 -18.08 13.58 -6.35
N LYS A 23 -17.35 12.90 -5.45
CA LYS A 23 -15.90 12.71 -5.54
C LYS A 23 -15.58 11.50 -6.43
N SER A 24 -14.82 11.70 -7.51
CA SER A 24 -13.79 10.76 -7.96
C SER A 24 -12.90 11.42 -9.04
N GLY A 25 -11.59 11.15 -8.99
CA GLY A 25 -10.66 11.43 -10.10
C GLY A 25 -9.67 12.56 -9.88
N SER A 26 -8.72 12.36 -8.96
CA SER A 26 -7.44 13.08 -8.94
C SER A 26 -6.60 12.67 -10.15
N GLN A 27 -6.29 13.59 -11.07
CA GLN A 27 -5.05 13.55 -11.86
C GLN A 27 -4.51 14.98 -12.06
N GLY A 28 -3.25 15.17 -11.64
CA GLY A 28 -2.59 16.46 -11.58
C GLY A 28 -2.37 17.09 -12.94
N VAL A 29 -2.94 18.28 -13.14
CA VAL A 29 -2.49 19.20 -14.18
C VAL A 29 -1.46 20.11 -13.52
N THR A 30 -0.20 19.91 -13.90
CA THR A 30 0.93 20.72 -13.46
C THR A 30 0.63 22.20 -13.69
N THR A 31 1.06 23.05 -12.76
CA THR A 31 0.91 24.52 -12.81
C THR A 31 1.42 25.14 -14.11
N HIS A 32 2.26 24.43 -14.88
CA HIS A 32 2.74 24.79 -16.20
C HIS A 32 1.68 24.73 -17.31
N GLY A 33 0.76 23.75 -17.28
CA GLY A 33 -0.26 23.59 -18.32
C GLY A 33 -1.32 24.70 -18.30
N LYS A 34 -1.71 25.16 -17.11
CA LYS A 34 -2.62 26.31 -16.96
C LYS A 34 -1.99 27.63 -17.43
N ALA A 35 -0.69 27.82 -17.22
CA ALA A 35 0.03 29.01 -17.68
C ALA A 35 0.18 29.05 -19.21
N MET A 36 0.39 27.89 -19.85
CA MET A 36 0.53 27.79 -21.31
C MET A 36 -0.79 28.03 -22.05
N VAL A 37 -1.91 27.50 -21.51
CA VAL A 37 -3.26 27.78 -22.05
C VAL A 37 -3.63 29.26 -21.84
N ALA A 38 -3.33 29.84 -20.67
CA ALA A 38 -3.57 31.26 -20.41
C ALA A 38 -2.74 32.17 -21.34
N SER A 39 -1.48 31.81 -21.64
CA SER A 39 -0.62 32.54 -22.57
C SER A 39 -1.13 32.46 -24.02
N SER A 40 -1.64 31.30 -24.44
CA SER A 40 -2.26 31.13 -25.76
C SER A 40 -3.55 31.95 -25.91
N VAL A 41 -4.39 31.97 -24.87
CA VAL A 41 -5.63 32.77 -24.86
C VAL A 41 -5.31 34.27 -24.89
N PHE A 42 -4.31 34.70 -24.12
CA PHE A 42 -3.87 36.10 -24.12
C PHE A 42 -3.32 36.52 -25.49
N SER A 43 -2.51 35.68 -26.15
CA SER A 43 -2.00 35.96 -27.50
C SER A 43 -3.12 36.04 -28.54
N ALA A 44 -4.16 35.21 -28.43
CA ALA A 44 -5.32 35.26 -29.33
C ALA A 44 -6.14 36.55 -29.14
N ILE A 45 -6.35 36.97 -27.89
CA ILE A 45 -7.03 38.23 -27.57
C ILE A 45 -6.21 39.43 -28.09
N GLN A 46 -4.89 39.39 -27.92
CA GLN A 46 -4.00 40.45 -28.38
C GLN A 46 -4.01 40.58 -29.92
N GLN A 47 -4.07 39.45 -30.62
CA GLN A 47 -4.25 39.41 -32.07
C GLN A 47 -5.62 39.98 -32.51
N GLN A 48 -6.70 39.62 -31.81
CA GLN A 48 -8.04 40.19 -32.07
C GLN A 48 -8.08 41.71 -31.86
N ILE A 49 -7.40 42.23 -30.84
CA ILE A 49 -7.31 43.68 -30.60
C ILE A 49 -6.58 44.38 -31.75
N GLU A 50 -5.48 43.80 -32.24
CA GLU A 50 -4.73 44.34 -33.37
C GLU A 50 -5.58 44.37 -34.66
N ASP A 51 -6.35 43.31 -34.91
CA ASP A 51 -7.21 43.21 -36.09
C ASP A 51 -8.41 44.17 -36.01
N LEU A 52 -9.01 44.35 -34.82
CA LEU A 52 -10.01 45.39 -34.57
C LEU A 52 -9.44 46.80 -34.78
N SER A 53 -8.20 47.06 -34.36
CA SER A 53 -7.52 48.35 -34.57
C SER A 53 -7.35 48.65 -36.07
N LYS A 54 -7.02 47.65 -36.89
CA LYS A 54 -6.94 47.79 -38.35
C LYS A 54 -8.30 48.09 -38.97
N LEU A 55 -9.35 47.42 -38.51
CA LEU A 55 -10.73 47.64 -38.99
C LEU A 55 -11.22 49.07 -38.70
N VAL A 56 -10.94 49.59 -37.49
CA VAL A 56 -11.29 50.97 -37.12
C VAL A 56 -10.56 51.99 -38.00
N LYS A 57 -9.27 51.77 -38.30
CA LYS A 57 -8.52 52.65 -39.22
C LYS A 57 -9.09 52.62 -40.64
N GLN A 58 -9.52 51.45 -41.11
CA GLN A 58 -10.15 51.30 -42.42
C GLN A 58 -11.51 52.00 -42.47
N ASP A 59 -12.30 51.89 -41.41
CA ASP A 59 -13.60 52.57 -41.30
C ASP A 59 -13.46 54.10 -41.34
N GLN A 60 -12.50 54.63 -40.57
CA GLN A 60 -12.20 56.07 -40.55
C GLN A 60 -11.72 56.59 -41.93
N TYR A 61 -10.98 55.78 -42.67
CA TYR A 61 -10.59 56.09 -44.05
C TYR A 61 -11.79 56.09 -45.01
N LEU A 62 -12.70 55.13 -44.86
CA LEU A 62 -13.93 55.06 -45.66
C LEU A 62 -14.86 56.25 -45.37
N GLU A 63 -15.03 56.63 -44.10
CA GLU A 63 -15.81 57.81 -43.72
C GLU A 63 -15.26 59.09 -44.34
N THR A 64 -13.94 59.28 -44.30
CA THR A 64 -13.27 60.45 -44.90
C THR A 64 -13.48 60.48 -46.43
N ARG A 65 -13.38 59.32 -47.10
CA ARG A 65 -13.64 59.22 -48.54
C ARG A 65 -15.10 59.46 -48.91
N ILE A 66 -16.04 58.97 -48.11
CA ILE A 66 -17.48 59.23 -48.33
C ILE A 66 -17.77 60.71 -48.17
N ALA A 67 -17.18 61.39 -47.17
CA ALA A 67 -17.33 62.83 -46.98
C ALA A 67 -16.79 63.64 -48.18
N MET A 68 -15.57 63.34 -48.65
CA MET A 68 -14.99 64.00 -49.84
C MET A 68 -15.80 63.75 -51.11
N ASN A 69 -16.27 62.52 -51.33
CA ASN A 69 -17.11 62.20 -52.48
C ASN A 69 -18.46 62.93 -52.43
N LYS A 70 -19.08 63.08 -51.25
CA LYS A 70 -20.32 63.86 -51.10
C LYS A 70 -20.13 65.33 -51.49
N VAL A 71 -19.02 65.95 -51.09
CA VAL A 71 -18.69 67.34 -51.47
C VAL A 71 -18.49 67.44 -52.98
N THR A 72 -17.69 66.53 -53.56
CA THR A 72 -17.41 66.51 -55.00
C THR A 72 -18.68 66.32 -55.83
N ILE A 73 -19.55 65.39 -55.44
CA ILE A 73 -20.84 65.15 -56.13
C ILE A 73 -21.71 66.40 -56.08
N LYS A 74 -21.78 67.09 -54.94
CA LYS A 74 -22.56 68.32 -54.80
C LYS A 74 -22.03 69.44 -55.71
N GLU A 75 -20.73 69.65 -55.77
CA GLU A 75 -20.10 70.62 -56.68
C GLU A 75 -20.38 70.28 -58.15
N THR A 76 -20.27 69.00 -58.54
CA THR A 76 -20.58 68.58 -59.91
C THR A 76 -22.06 68.77 -60.26
N TYR A 77 -22.96 68.56 -59.30
CA TYR A 77 -24.40 68.78 -59.47
C TYR A 77 -24.73 70.26 -59.65
N ASP A 78 -24.12 71.16 -58.86
CA ASP A 78 -24.30 72.60 -59.00
C ASP A 78 -23.76 73.12 -60.34
N VAL A 79 -22.59 72.63 -60.77
CA VAL A 79 -22.03 72.95 -62.10
C VAL A 79 -22.94 72.43 -63.22
N SER A 80 -23.46 71.21 -63.11
CA SER A 80 -24.44 70.67 -64.07
C SER A 80 -25.70 71.53 -64.13
N GLN A 81 -26.22 71.98 -63.00
CA GLN A 81 -27.41 72.83 -62.96
C GLN A 81 -27.18 74.21 -63.61
N VAL A 82 -25.98 74.78 -63.46
CA VAL A 82 -25.59 76.00 -64.17
C VAL A 82 -25.54 75.75 -65.68
N PHE A 83 -24.98 74.61 -66.10
CA PHE A 83 -24.92 74.23 -67.52
C PHE A 83 -26.30 73.99 -68.11
N ASP A 84 -27.21 73.34 -67.37
CA ASP A 84 -28.59 73.11 -67.77
C ASP A 84 -29.36 74.43 -67.92
N LYS A 85 -29.16 75.38 -67.00
CA LYS A 85 -29.72 76.75 -67.11
C LYS A 85 -29.15 77.49 -68.33
N MET A 86 -27.87 77.28 -68.65
CA MET A 86 -27.23 77.88 -69.82
C MET A 86 -27.77 77.26 -71.12
N SER A 87 -27.90 75.93 -71.20
CA SER A 87 -28.54 75.21 -72.31
C SER A 87 -29.99 75.64 -72.49
N ALA A 88 -30.79 75.71 -71.43
CA ALA A 88 -32.16 76.19 -71.51
C ALA A 88 -32.24 77.64 -72.03
N ARG A 89 -31.28 78.50 -71.66
CA ARG A 89 -31.21 79.88 -72.18
C ARG A 89 -30.76 79.92 -73.64
N ILE A 90 -29.88 79.01 -74.06
CA ILE A 90 -29.51 78.85 -75.46
C ILE A 90 -30.72 78.36 -76.27
N ASP A 91 -31.45 77.36 -75.79
CA ASP A 91 -32.61 76.77 -76.46
C ASP A 91 -33.83 77.69 -76.50
N HIS A 92 -34.06 78.49 -75.46
CA HIS A 92 -35.26 79.35 -75.35
C HIS A 92 -35.04 80.82 -75.70
N VAL A 93 -33.80 81.35 -75.65
CA VAL A 93 -33.51 82.74 -75.99
C VAL A 93 -32.67 82.83 -77.25
N VAL A 94 -31.55 82.11 -77.32
CA VAL A 94 -30.59 82.25 -78.41
C VAL A 94 -31.09 81.58 -79.70
N PHE A 95 -31.54 80.33 -79.64
CA PHE A 95 -32.07 79.62 -80.80
C PHE A 95 -33.31 80.30 -81.40
N PRO A 96 -34.30 80.79 -80.62
CA PRO A 96 -35.43 81.53 -81.15
C PRO A 96 -35.06 82.91 -81.71
N SER A 97 -34.10 83.63 -81.12
CA SER A 97 -33.60 84.90 -81.68
C SER A 97 -32.77 84.71 -82.95
N ILE A 98 -31.95 83.65 -83.04
CA ILE A 98 -31.18 83.30 -84.25
C ILE A 98 -32.14 82.81 -85.35
N THR A 99 -33.09 81.92 -85.04
CA THR A 99 -34.07 81.44 -86.03
C THR A 99 -35.07 82.53 -86.44
N GLY A 100 -35.43 83.44 -85.53
CA GLY A 100 -36.22 84.64 -85.82
C GLY A 100 -35.47 85.63 -86.72
N SER A 101 -34.18 85.92 -86.43
CA SER A 101 -33.33 86.76 -87.30
C SER A 101 -33.06 86.09 -88.65
N MET A 102 -32.84 84.77 -88.69
CA MET A 102 -32.65 84.03 -89.94
C MET A 102 -33.93 84.03 -90.80
N LYS A 103 -35.11 83.87 -90.20
CA LYS A 103 -36.40 83.99 -90.92
C LYS A 103 -36.68 85.43 -91.37
N GLY A 104 -36.30 86.44 -90.58
CA GLY A 104 -36.37 87.85 -90.95
C GLY A 104 -35.45 88.23 -92.12
N HIS A 105 -34.22 87.68 -92.14
CA HIS A 105 -33.28 87.89 -93.24
C HIS A 105 -33.60 87.07 -94.50
N GLN A 106 -34.36 85.97 -94.39
CA GLN A 106 -34.77 85.16 -95.54
C GLN A 106 -35.85 85.83 -96.41
N HIS A 107 -36.56 86.83 -95.89
CA HIS A 107 -37.48 87.68 -96.65
C HIS A 107 -36.84 88.96 -97.22
N GLN A 108 -35.56 89.26 -96.92
CA GLN A 108 -34.95 90.54 -97.29
C GLN A 108 -33.69 90.43 -98.17
N ASN A 109 -33.24 89.23 -98.55
CA ASN A 109 -32.19 89.04 -99.56
C ASN A 109 -32.46 87.81 -100.44
N GLN A 110 -33.31 87.95 -101.46
CA GLN A 110 -33.27 87.05 -102.61
C GLN A 110 -32.04 87.40 -103.47
N MET A 111 -30.85 86.89 -103.08
CA MET A 111 -29.76 86.78 -104.02
C MET A 111 -30.14 85.74 -105.08
N LYS A 112 -30.33 86.19 -106.32
CA LYS A 112 -30.44 85.34 -107.50
C LYS A 112 -29.12 84.60 -107.70
N ILE A 113 -28.99 83.41 -107.12
CA ILE A 113 -27.98 82.45 -107.56
C ILE A 113 -28.37 82.05 -108.99
N PRO A 114 -27.51 82.25 -110.00
CA PRO A 114 -27.81 81.85 -111.38
C PRO A 114 -28.26 80.38 -111.43
N ASP A 115 -29.32 80.05 -112.17
CA ASP A 115 -29.92 78.71 -112.20
C ASP A 115 -28.92 77.60 -112.52
N ALA A 116 -27.88 77.91 -113.31
CA ALA A 116 -26.79 76.99 -113.61
C ALA A 116 -25.98 76.57 -112.36
N LEU A 117 -25.71 77.52 -111.44
CA LEU A 117 -25.02 77.26 -110.17
C LEU A 117 -25.94 76.52 -109.19
N ARG A 118 -27.22 76.88 -109.13
CA ARG A 118 -28.24 76.17 -108.33
C ARG A 118 -28.38 74.72 -108.78
N LYS A 119 -28.40 74.47 -110.08
CA LYS A 119 -28.50 73.12 -110.67
C LYS A 119 -27.21 72.31 -110.45
N ARG A 120 -26.02 72.92 -110.50
CA ARG A 120 -24.73 72.25 -110.25
C ARG A 120 -24.52 71.91 -108.78
N ILE A 121 -24.85 72.83 -107.88
CA ILE A 121 -24.82 72.60 -106.43
C ILE A 121 -25.89 71.56 -106.06
N SER A 122 -27.13 71.73 -106.53
CA SER A 122 -28.20 70.75 -106.29
C SER A 122 -27.84 69.36 -106.80
N THR A 123 -27.30 69.20 -108.00
CA THR A 123 -26.91 67.86 -108.50
C THR A 123 -25.73 67.24 -107.73
N TYR A 124 -24.72 68.02 -107.36
CA TYR A 124 -23.57 67.54 -106.58
C TYR A 124 -23.98 67.15 -105.15
N TYR A 125 -24.71 68.01 -104.45
CA TYR A 125 -25.21 67.72 -103.11
C TYR A 125 -26.27 66.61 -103.14
N ASP A 126 -27.20 66.60 -104.09
CA ASP A 126 -28.34 65.65 -104.06
C ASP A 126 -27.94 64.23 -104.50
N THR A 127 -26.93 64.06 -105.35
CA THR A 127 -26.43 62.71 -105.73
C THR A 127 -25.34 62.20 -104.79
N GLY A 128 -24.41 63.06 -104.35
CA GLY A 128 -23.34 62.70 -103.41
C GLY A 128 -23.87 62.47 -102.00
N TRP A 129 -24.72 63.36 -101.50
CA TRP A 129 -25.33 63.22 -100.17
C TRP A 129 -26.30 62.05 -100.12
N ARG A 130 -27.13 61.80 -101.15
CA ARG A 130 -27.97 60.58 -101.18
C ARG A 130 -27.13 59.31 -101.16
N ARG A 131 -26.02 59.25 -101.91
CA ARG A 131 -25.14 58.09 -101.94
C ARG A 131 -24.51 57.85 -100.56
N ASN A 132 -23.96 58.89 -99.94
CA ASN A 132 -23.37 58.80 -98.60
C ASN A 132 -24.43 58.49 -97.52
N HIS A 133 -25.60 59.13 -97.57
CA HIS A 133 -26.70 58.87 -96.65
C HIS A 133 -27.25 57.44 -96.81
N HIS A 134 -27.33 56.93 -98.05
CA HIS A 134 -27.71 55.54 -98.30
C HIS A 134 -26.66 54.57 -97.75
N GLN A 135 -25.36 54.84 -97.93
CA GLN A 135 -24.27 54.07 -97.35
C GLN A 135 -24.29 54.12 -95.82
N LEU A 136 -24.42 55.29 -95.21
CA LEU A 136 -24.54 55.49 -93.77
C LEU A 136 -25.78 54.78 -93.20
N ARG A 137 -26.93 54.87 -93.88
CA ARG A 137 -28.15 54.15 -93.48
C ARG A 137 -27.98 52.63 -93.59
N LYS A 138 -27.27 52.14 -94.61
CA LYS A 138 -26.93 50.72 -94.76
C LYS A 138 -26.02 50.27 -93.61
N MET A 139 -24.91 50.98 -93.37
CA MET A 139 -24.00 50.70 -92.26
C MET A 139 -24.70 50.75 -90.90
N SER A 140 -25.57 51.74 -90.66
CA SER A 140 -26.36 51.84 -89.42
C SER A 140 -27.30 50.64 -89.24
N LYS A 141 -27.96 50.18 -90.30
CA LYS A 141 -28.79 48.97 -90.26
C LYS A 141 -27.97 47.72 -90.01
N ASP A 142 -26.81 47.60 -90.66
CA ASP A 142 -25.93 46.45 -90.50
C ASP A 142 -25.36 46.41 -89.07
N LEU A 143 -24.88 47.55 -88.54
CA LEU A 143 -24.46 47.71 -87.13
C LEU A 143 -25.60 47.41 -86.14
N THR A 144 -26.84 47.82 -86.43
CA THR A 144 -27.99 47.52 -85.55
C THR A 144 -28.28 46.02 -85.52
N LYS A 145 -28.19 45.33 -86.66
CA LYS A 145 -28.34 43.86 -86.71
C LYS A 145 -27.21 43.15 -85.97
N GLU A 146 -25.98 43.63 -86.12
CA GLU A 146 -24.82 43.10 -85.41
C GLU A 146 -24.97 43.28 -83.89
N LEU A 147 -25.36 44.46 -83.42
CA LEU A 147 -25.68 44.70 -82.01
C LEU A 147 -26.80 43.81 -81.48
N GLN A 148 -27.87 43.60 -82.27
CA GLN A 148 -28.94 42.67 -81.90
C GLN A 148 -28.46 41.22 -81.83
N GLY A 149 -27.55 40.80 -82.72
CA GLY A 149 -26.91 39.49 -82.67
C GLY A 149 -26.05 39.34 -81.42
N LEU A 150 -25.12 40.29 -81.20
CA LEU A 150 -24.24 40.32 -80.04
C LEU A 150 -25.01 40.37 -78.71
N ASN A 151 -26.15 41.05 -78.65
CA ASN A 151 -26.96 41.08 -77.43
C ASN A 151 -27.59 39.71 -77.12
N LYS A 152 -28.06 38.98 -78.14
CA LYS A 152 -28.57 37.62 -77.95
C LYS A 152 -27.46 36.68 -77.51
N ASP A 153 -26.29 36.78 -78.13
CA ASP A 153 -25.11 35.98 -77.75
C ASP A 153 -24.68 36.29 -76.31
N LYS A 154 -24.71 37.56 -75.90
CA LYS A 154 -24.48 37.99 -74.51
C LYS A 154 -25.49 37.34 -73.55
N ASP A 155 -26.79 37.41 -73.83
CA ASP A 155 -27.83 36.81 -72.98
C ASP A 155 -27.63 35.30 -72.85
N MET A 156 -27.27 34.62 -73.94
CA MET A 156 -26.95 33.18 -73.93
C MET A 156 -25.69 32.87 -73.10
N LEU A 157 -24.65 33.70 -73.19
CA LEU A 157 -23.44 33.55 -72.38
C LEU A 157 -23.70 33.80 -70.89
N GLU A 158 -24.58 34.75 -70.54
CA GLU A 158 -24.98 34.99 -69.15
C GLU A 158 -25.73 33.79 -68.56
N ILE A 159 -26.62 33.15 -69.34
CA ILE A 159 -27.29 31.90 -68.93
C ILE A 159 -26.28 30.78 -68.71
N GLN A 160 -25.34 30.60 -69.65
CA GLN A 160 -24.28 29.58 -69.52
C GLN A 160 -23.37 29.85 -68.31
N GLN A 161 -23.01 31.11 -68.07
CA GLN A 161 -22.23 31.50 -66.90
C GLN A 161 -22.97 31.20 -65.60
N ALA A 162 -24.27 31.51 -65.51
CA ALA A 162 -25.08 31.22 -64.33
C ALA A 162 -25.20 29.70 -64.09
N GLU A 163 -25.35 28.90 -65.14
CA GLU A 163 -25.37 27.43 -65.05
C GLU A 163 -24.01 26.87 -64.61
N ALA A 164 -22.91 27.41 -65.16
CA ALA A 164 -21.56 27.01 -64.78
C ALA A 164 -21.29 27.32 -63.30
N ILE A 165 -21.70 28.49 -62.80
CA ILE A 165 -21.60 28.85 -61.38
C ILE A 165 -22.39 27.87 -60.50
N LYS A 166 -23.63 27.52 -60.89
CA LYS A 166 -24.43 26.54 -60.14
C LYS A 166 -23.74 25.18 -60.06
N LYS A 167 -23.19 24.69 -61.19
CA LYS A 167 -22.43 23.43 -61.22
C LYS A 167 -21.16 23.51 -60.37
N GLN A 168 -20.45 24.64 -60.43
CA GLN A 168 -19.25 24.87 -59.63
C GLN A 168 -19.58 24.83 -58.12
N THR A 169 -20.63 25.52 -57.67
CA THR A 169 -21.03 25.51 -56.26
C THR A 169 -21.47 24.13 -55.80
N ALA A 170 -22.21 23.37 -56.63
CA ALA A 170 -22.58 22.00 -56.30
C ALA A 170 -21.36 21.10 -56.10
N LEU A 171 -20.38 21.17 -57.02
CA LEU A 171 -19.13 20.42 -56.90
C LEU A 171 -18.30 20.85 -55.69
N GLU A 172 -18.29 22.13 -55.32
CA GLU A 172 -17.57 22.61 -54.14
C GLU A 172 -18.15 22.04 -52.83
N ILE A 173 -19.47 21.92 -52.74
CA ILE A 173 -20.14 21.28 -51.60
C ILE A 173 -19.78 19.79 -51.55
N ASP A 174 -19.89 19.09 -52.69
CA ASP A 174 -19.54 17.66 -52.77
C ASP A 174 -18.09 17.40 -52.36
N VAL A 175 -17.16 18.27 -52.75
CA VAL A 175 -15.75 18.19 -52.34
C VAL A 175 -15.61 18.33 -50.82
N LYS A 176 -16.27 19.31 -50.19
CA LYS A 176 -16.23 19.49 -48.73
C LYS A 176 -16.81 18.28 -48.00
N ASP A 177 -17.95 17.76 -48.46
CA ASP A 177 -18.58 16.57 -47.87
C ASP A 177 -17.68 15.32 -47.99
N LEU A 178 -16.91 15.23 -49.08
CA LEU A 178 -15.93 14.16 -49.26
C LEU A 178 -14.72 14.35 -48.36
N GLU A 179 -14.19 15.58 -48.22
CA GLU A 179 -13.09 15.90 -47.31
C GLU A 179 -13.43 15.61 -45.85
N GLU A 180 -14.63 15.99 -45.38
CA GLU A 180 -15.10 15.67 -44.03
C GLU A 180 -15.21 14.15 -43.81
N ARG A 181 -15.77 13.42 -44.78
CA ARG A 181 -15.82 11.95 -44.74
C ARG A 181 -14.43 11.32 -44.73
N MET A 182 -13.49 11.84 -45.52
CA MET A 182 -12.11 11.37 -45.51
C MET A 182 -11.44 11.61 -44.17
N TYR A 183 -11.66 12.78 -43.55
CA TYR A 183 -11.13 13.10 -42.24
C TYR A 183 -11.68 12.15 -41.15
N GLY A 184 -13.00 11.93 -41.12
CA GLY A 184 -13.62 10.97 -40.20
C GLY A 184 -13.10 9.55 -40.39
N ASN A 185 -12.95 9.11 -41.64
CA ASN A 185 -12.38 7.79 -41.95
C ASN A 185 -10.90 7.68 -41.53
N MET A 186 -10.12 8.75 -41.67
CA MET A 186 -8.71 8.78 -41.25
C MET A 186 -8.61 8.66 -39.72
N GLN A 187 -9.44 9.38 -38.96
CA GLN A 187 -9.48 9.24 -37.50
C GLN A 187 -9.93 7.84 -37.07
N ALA A 188 -10.98 7.30 -37.68
CA ALA A 188 -11.45 5.94 -37.40
C ALA A 188 -10.35 4.89 -37.68
N LYS A 189 -9.57 5.09 -38.75
CA LYS A 189 -8.41 4.25 -39.06
C LYS A 189 -7.32 4.38 -37.99
N ASP A 190 -6.99 5.58 -37.56
CA ASP A 190 -5.96 5.80 -36.53
C ASP A 190 -6.38 5.17 -35.19
N ASP A 191 -7.65 5.25 -34.82
CA ASP A 191 -8.16 4.60 -33.61
C ASP A 191 -8.17 3.07 -33.73
N ALA A 192 -8.53 2.53 -34.90
CA ALA A 192 -8.40 1.10 -35.18
C ALA A 192 -6.92 0.63 -35.11
N ILE A 193 -5.97 1.44 -35.58
CA ILE A 193 -4.54 1.15 -35.46
C ILE A 193 -4.10 1.09 -34.01
N LYS A 194 -4.53 2.05 -33.17
CA LYS A 194 -4.22 2.04 -31.73
C LYS A 194 -4.78 0.79 -31.05
N GLN A 195 -6.03 0.42 -31.34
CA GLN A 195 -6.66 -0.79 -30.79
C GLN A 195 -5.91 -2.05 -31.23
N PHE A 196 -5.53 -2.14 -32.51
CA PHE A 196 -4.74 -3.24 -33.02
C PHE A 196 -3.40 -3.36 -32.29
N GLN A 197 -2.70 -2.25 -32.06
CA GLN A 197 -1.44 -2.23 -31.31
C GLN A 197 -1.62 -2.67 -29.86
N MET A 198 -2.69 -2.24 -29.19
CA MET A 198 -3.01 -2.69 -27.83
C MET A 198 -3.22 -4.20 -27.77
N LEU A 199 -4.03 -4.75 -28.68
CA LEU A 199 -4.27 -6.19 -28.77
C LEU A 199 -3.00 -6.97 -29.11
N GLN A 200 -2.15 -6.42 -29.99
CA GLN A 200 -0.88 -7.04 -30.32
C GLN A 200 0.06 -7.12 -29.11
N ASN A 201 0.09 -6.07 -28.28
CA ASN A 201 0.86 -6.07 -27.03
C ASN A 201 0.28 -7.07 -26.02
N GLU A 202 -1.04 -7.13 -25.85
CA GLU A 202 -1.70 -8.07 -24.94
C GLU A 202 -1.46 -9.53 -25.34
N ILE A 203 -1.51 -9.84 -26.64
CA ILE A 203 -1.17 -11.16 -27.17
C ILE A 203 0.30 -11.48 -26.88
N GLN A 204 1.20 -10.51 -27.05
CA GLN A 204 2.63 -10.69 -26.79
C GLN A 204 2.88 -10.95 -25.30
N GLU A 205 2.31 -10.14 -24.41
CA GLU A 205 2.41 -10.31 -22.96
C GLU A 205 1.86 -11.67 -22.51
N SER A 206 0.68 -12.05 -23.01
CA SER A 206 0.06 -13.37 -22.72
C SER A 206 0.93 -14.52 -23.24
N THR A 207 1.56 -14.36 -24.41
CA THR A 207 2.47 -15.37 -24.98
C THR A 207 3.73 -15.51 -24.14
N GLU A 208 4.28 -14.40 -23.65
CA GLU A 208 5.43 -14.41 -22.75
C GLU A 208 5.12 -15.04 -21.40
N GLU A 209 3.96 -14.73 -20.82
CA GLU A 209 3.49 -15.35 -19.58
C GLU A 209 3.31 -16.87 -19.76
N LEU A 210 2.69 -17.30 -20.85
CA LEU A 210 2.55 -18.71 -21.19
C LEU A 210 3.92 -19.40 -21.32
N ASN A 211 4.88 -18.76 -21.96
CA ASN A 211 6.25 -19.27 -22.10
C ASN A 211 6.99 -19.36 -20.76
N ARG A 212 6.65 -18.50 -19.78
CA ARG A 212 7.18 -18.58 -18.41
C ARG A 212 6.53 -19.72 -17.60
N ILE A 213 5.23 -19.92 -17.73
CA ILE A 213 4.48 -20.93 -16.95
C ILE A 213 4.75 -22.35 -17.46
N LYS A 214 4.83 -22.55 -18.77
CA LYS A 214 5.01 -23.87 -19.39
C LYS A 214 6.16 -24.72 -18.77
N PRO A 215 7.40 -24.22 -18.61
CA PRO A 215 8.47 -24.99 -17.99
C PRO A 215 8.25 -25.27 -16.49
N LEU A 216 7.54 -24.39 -15.77
CA LEU A 216 7.20 -24.61 -14.36
C LEU A 216 6.20 -25.77 -14.23
N TYR A 217 5.19 -25.79 -15.10
CA TYR A 217 4.23 -26.89 -15.18
C TYR A 217 4.92 -28.22 -15.51
N ASP A 218 5.79 -28.25 -16.54
CA ASP A 218 6.53 -29.45 -16.92
C ASP A 218 7.44 -29.96 -15.77
N ASN A 219 8.06 -29.05 -15.01
CA ASN A 219 8.85 -29.40 -13.84
C ASN A 219 7.98 -30.01 -12.73
N GLN A 220 6.80 -29.42 -12.47
CA GLN A 220 5.86 -29.93 -11.49
C GLN A 220 5.37 -31.34 -11.85
N LEU A 221 5.03 -31.58 -13.12
CA LEU A 221 4.69 -32.93 -13.60
C LEU A 221 5.80 -33.94 -13.34
N LYS A 222 7.07 -33.57 -13.59
CA LYS A 222 8.21 -34.45 -13.30
C LYS A 222 8.35 -34.74 -11.80
N LYS A 223 8.10 -33.75 -10.94
CA LYS A 223 8.11 -33.95 -9.48
C LYS A 223 7.01 -34.93 -9.05
N GLU A 224 5.80 -34.75 -9.56
CA GLU A 224 4.67 -35.64 -9.28
C GLU A 224 4.94 -37.07 -9.76
N GLU A 225 5.49 -37.23 -10.96
CA GLU A 225 5.88 -38.53 -11.50
C GLU A 225 6.93 -39.23 -10.60
N ASN A 226 7.94 -38.48 -10.14
CA ASN A 226 8.97 -39.00 -9.25
C ASN A 226 8.41 -39.40 -7.87
N ILE A 227 7.50 -38.60 -7.31
CA ILE A 227 6.82 -38.91 -6.05
C ILE A 227 5.99 -40.19 -6.21
N THR A 228 5.23 -40.30 -7.31
CA THR A 228 4.40 -41.48 -7.60
C THR A 228 5.25 -42.74 -7.72
N LYS A 229 6.38 -42.67 -8.45
CA LYS A 229 7.37 -43.76 -8.52
C LYS A 229 7.90 -44.13 -7.13
N GLY A 230 8.22 -43.14 -6.29
CA GLY A 230 8.66 -43.35 -4.91
C GLY A 230 7.61 -44.01 -4.02
N ILE A 231 6.33 -43.65 -4.18
CA ILE A 231 5.21 -44.29 -3.47
C ILE A 231 5.10 -45.76 -3.87
N MET A 232 5.06 -46.06 -5.17
CA MET A 232 4.97 -47.44 -5.67
C MET A 232 6.11 -48.32 -5.18
N GLU A 233 7.35 -47.82 -5.17
CA GLU A 233 8.50 -48.58 -4.69
C GLU A 233 8.42 -48.84 -3.17
N ARG A 234 8.00 -47.85 -2.37
CA ARG A 234 7.79 -48.04 -0.92
C ARG A 234 6.66 -49.01 -0.62
N GLU A 235 5.56 -48.94 -1.36
CA GLU A 235 4.44 -49.89 -1.22
C GLU A 235 4.87 -51.33 -1.56
N LYS A 236 5.68 -51.48 -2.60
CA LYS A 236 6.29 -52.76 -2.96
C LYS A 236 7.19 -53.28 -1.85
N GLN A 237 8.08 -52.44 -1.31
CA GLN A 237 8.95 -52.81 -0.18
C GLN A 237 8.13 -53.21 1.05
N LEU A 238 7.07 -52.45 1.35
CA LEU A 238 6.15 -52.73 2.44
C LEU A 238 5.46 -54.09 2.24
N SER A 239 4.97 -54.39 1.03
CA SER A 239 4.38 -55.69 0.70
C SER A 239 5.35 -56.85 0.93
N ILE A 240 6.64 -56.68 0.60
CA ILE A 240 7.68 -57.68 0.85
C ILE A 240 7.90 -57.88 2.35
N LEU A 241 7.98 -56.81 3.14
CA LEU A 241 8.16 -56.88 4.60
C LEU A 241 6.98 -57.58 5.28
N TYR A 242 5.74 -57.24 4.90
CA TYR A 242 4.54 -57.90 5.42
C TYR A 242 4.51 -59.41 5.15
N LYS A 243 4.96 -59.83 3.96
CA LYS A 243 5.13 -61.26 3.63
C LYS A 243 6.21 -61.92 4.49
N LYS A 244 7.33 -61.24 4.74
CA LYS A 244 8.44 -61.76 5.57
C LYS A 244 8.09 -61.86 7.05
N GLN A 245 7.27 -60.97 7.59
CA GLN A 245 6.91 -60.93 9.01
C GLN A 245 5.75 -61.89 9.38
N GLY A 246 5.20 -62.64 8.42
CA GLY A 246 4.07 -63.55 8.66
C GLY A 246 2.72 -62.87 8.94
N ARG A 247 2.69 -61.54 9.06
CA ARG A 247 1.47 -60.73 9.29
C ARG A 247 0.45 -60.82 8.15
N ALA A 248 0.91 -61.06 6.92
CA ALA A 248 0.03 -61.26 5.76
C ALA A 248 -0.93 -62.47 5.91
N ILE A 249 -0.67 -63.38 6.87
CA ILE A 249 -1.52 -64.55 7.16
C ILE A 249 -2.48 -64.28 8.35
N GLN A 250 -2.20 -63.27 9.19
CA GLN A 250 -2.97 -62.98 10.41
C GLN A 250 -4.08 -61.94 10.23
N PHE A 251 -3.96 -61.04 9.26
CA PHE A 251 -4.94 -59.98 9.01
C PHE A 251 -5.21 -59.84 7.51
N SER A 252 -6.49 -59.84 7.11
CA SER A 252 -6.90 -59.81 5.70
C SER A 252 -6.84 -58.40 5.10
N SER A 253 -6.80 -57.36 5.94
CA SER A 253 -6.62 -55.98 5.54
C SER A 253 -5.86 -55.17 6.59
N LYS A 254 -5.23 -54.06 6.18
CA LYS A 254 -4.63 -53.09 7.11
C LYS A 254 -5.62 -52.57 8.15
N ALA A 255 -6.90 -52.44 7.78
CA ALA A 255 -7.94 -51.99 8.71
C ALA A 255 -8.18 -53.01 9.84
N GLU A 256 -8.11 -54.30 9.51
CA GLU A 256 -8.28 -55.41 10.46
C GLU A 256 -7.06 -55.54 11.39
N GLU A 257 -5.85 -55.26 10.89
CA GLU A 257 -4.63 -55.16 11.70
C GLU A 257 -4.69 -53.98 12.68
N ILE A 258 -5.11 -52.79 12.23
CA ILE A 258 -5.29 -51.62 13.10
C ILE A 258 -6.33 -51.90 14.18
N PHE A 259 -7.42 -52.58 13.82
CA PHE A 259 -8.46 -52.97 14.76
C PHE A 259 -7.91 -53.90 15.86
N GLY A 260 -7.16 -54.95 15.49
CA GLY A 260 -6.55 -55.87 16.45
C GLY A 260 -5.51 -55.20 17.36
N LEU A 261 -4.70 -54.29 16.82
CA LEU A 261 -3.73 -53.52 17.62
C LEU A 261 -4.41 -52.59 18.62
N ASN A 262 -5.54 -51.96 18.25
CA ASN A 262 -6.30 -51.11 19.15
C ASN A 262 -6.93 -51.93 20.30
N GLU A 263 -7.45 -53.12 20.00
CA GLU A 263 -7.99 -54.02 21.04
C GLU A 263 -6.90 -54.48 22.03
N GLU A 264 -5.68 -54.75 21.53
CA GLU A 264 -4.55 -55.08 22.38
C GLU A 264 -4.10 -53.91 23.26
N LEU A 265 -4.08 -52.69 22.71
CA LEU A 265 -3.78 -51.47 23.48
C LEU A 265 -4.79 -51.25 24.61
N GLU A 266 -6.09 -51.38 24.33
CA GLU A 266 -7.14 -51.22 25.34
C GLU A 266 -7.03 -52.27 26.46
N ARG A 267 -6.66 -53.51 26.10
CA ARG A 267 -6.40 -54.57 27.07
C ARG A 267 -5.20 -54.25 27.96
N LEU A 268 -4.13 -53.69 27.40
CA LEU A 268 -2.94 -53.28 28.14
C LEU A 268 -3.24 -52.10 29.08
N ASP A 269 -3.96 -51.08 28.62
CA ASP A 269 -4.37 -49.94 29.46
C ASP A 269 -5.22 -50.38 30.65
N SER A 270 -6.18 -51.27 30.40
CA SER A 270 -7.00 -51.88 31.47
C SER A 270 -6.15 -52.65 32.49
N SER A 271 -5.06 -53.28 32.05
CA SER A 271 -4.11 -53.98 32.92
C SER A 271 -3.26 -53.02 33.74
N ILE A 272 -2.81 -51.92 33.13
CA ILE A 272 -2.03 -50.86 33.77
C ILE A 272 -2.86 -50.21 34.87
N GLU A 273 -4.11 -49.83 34.60
CA GLU A 273 -4.98 -49.21 35.60
C GLU A 273 -5.25 -50.12 36.80
N ARG A 274 -5.45 -51.42 36.56
CA ARG A 274 -5.58 -52.41 37.64
C ARG A 274 -4.34 -52.47 38.52
N ARG A 275 -3.15 -52.50 37.92
CA ARG A 275 -1.88 -52.52 38.66
C ARG A 275 -1.63 -51.22 39.42
N LYS A 276 -1.97 -50.07 38.85
CA LYS A 276 -1.89 -48.78 39.55
C LYS A 276 -2.78 -48.75 40.79
N ALA A 277 -4.00 -49.28 40.70
CA ALA A 277 -4.91 -49.37 41.84
C ALA A 277 -4.35 -50.28 42.95
N GLU A 278 -3.79 -51.43 42.59
CA GLU A 278 -3.14 -52.36 43.53
C GLU A 278 -1.92 -51.73 44.24
N ILE A 279 -1.06 -51.02 43.49
CA ILE A 279 0.08 -50.30 44.08
C ILE A 279 -0.40 -49.29 45.12
N LYS A 280 -1.43 -48.50 44.80
CA LYS A 280 -1.99 -47.51 45.72
C LYS A 280 -2.54 -48.14 47.01
N GLU A 281 -3.18 -49.31 46.91
CA GLU A 281 -3.68 -50.05 48.07
C GLU A 281 -2.55 -50.61 48.95
N LEU A 282 -1.51 -51.16 48.33
CA LEU A 282 -0.32 -51.64 49.02
C LEU A 282 0.42 -50.49 49.74
N GLU A 283 0.59 -49.34 49.08
CA GLU A 283 1.21 -48.15 49.68
C GLU A 283 0.44 -47.65 50.92
N SER A 284 -0.89 -47.63 50.84
CA SER A 284 -1.76 -47.29 51.98
C SER A 284 -1.58 -48.27 53.14
N SER A 285 -1.52 -49.56 52.82
CA SER A 285 -1.32 -50.64 53.81
C SER A 285 0.06 -50.57 54.48
N ILE A 286 1.12 -50.32 53.70
CA ILE A 286 2.48 -50.13 54.20
C ILE A 286 2.54 -48.89 55.09
N SER A 287 1.98 -47.77 54.66
CA SER A 287 1.94 -46.52 55.44
C SER A 287 1.24 -46.72 56.79
N LYS A 288 0.11 -47.42 56.79
CA LYS A 288 -0.64 -47.76 58.00
C LYS A 288 0.16 -48.67 58.94
N SER A 289 0.80 -49.70 58.40
CA SER A 289 1.64 -50.62 59.19
C SER A 289 2.84 -49.91 59.84
N ARG A 290 3.50 -49.01 59.08
CA ARG A 290 4.64 -48.21 59.53
C ARG A 290 4.22 -47.27 60.66
N PHE A 291 3.09 -46.58 60.49
CA PHE A 291 2.52 -45.71 61.53
C PHE A 291 2.23 -46.49 62.82
N ASN A 292 1.62 -47.68 62.72
CA ASN A 292 1.32 -48.51 63.88
C ASN A 292 2.59 -48.97 64.60
N SER A 293 3.61 -49.43 63.86
CA SER A 293 4.91 -49.83 64.43
C SER A 293 5.60 -48.68 65.16
N GLN A 294 5.64 -47.49 64.55
CA GLN A 294 6.21 -46.29 65.18
C GLN A 294 5.45 -45.88 66.45
N LYS A 295 4.12 -46.03 66.46
CA LYS A 295 3.29 -45.80 67.63
C LYS A 295 3.66 -46.75 68.78
N THR A 296 3.84 -48.04 68.50
CA THR A 296 4.24 -49.04 69.50
C THR A 296 5.65 -48.78 70.05
N GLU A 297 6.62 -48.45 69.20
CA GLU A 297 7.98 -48.09 69.64
C GLU A 297 7.97 -46.85 70.55
N ARG A 298 7.22 -45.81 70.15
CA ARG A 298 7.04 -44.60 70.97
C ARG A 298 6.47 -44.92 72.36
N ASP A 299 5.45 -45.76 72.44
CA ASP A 299 4.81 -46.11 73.71
C ASP A 299 5.79 -46.89 74.62
N LYS A 300 6.58 -47.82 74.08
CA LYS A 300 7.65 -48.53 74.82
C LYS A 300 8.71 -47.56 75.36
N LEU A 301 9.18 -46.62 74.54
CA LEU A 301 10.17 -45.63 74.95
C LEU A 301 9.62 -44.69 76.03
N GLN A 302 8.32 -44.37 75.98
CA GLN A 302 7.65 -43.60 77.04
C GLN A 302 7.62 -44.37 78.36
N ASP A 303 7.30 -45.66 78.33
CA ASP A 303 7.28 -46.51 79.53
C ASP A 303 8.69 -46.66 80.13
N GLN A 304 9.72 -46.86 79.28
CA GLN A 304 11.12 -46.90 79.71
C GLN A 304 11.54 -45.58 80.34
N ARG A 305 11.25 -44.45 79.70
CA ARG A 305 11.52 -43.11 80.23
C ARG A 305 10.89 -42.92 81.62
N LYS A 306 9.64 -43.36 81.79
CA LYS A 306 8.93 -43.26 83.08
C LYS A 306 9.58 -44.11 84.17
N SER A 307 9.97 -45.34 83.86
CA SER A 307 10.67 -46.22 84.80
C SER A 307 12.04 -45.67 85.20
N LEU A 308 12.81 -45.11 84.24
CA LEU A 308 14.09 -44.47 84.51
C LEU A 308 13.93 -43.25 85.41
N TRP A 309 12.92 -42.41 85.16
CA TRP A 309 12.61 -41.25 86.01
C TRP A 309 12.28 -41.64 87.45
N GLU A 310 11.52 -42.73 87.66
CA GLU A 310 11.25 -43.24 89.01
C GLU A 310 12.52 -43.72 89.73
N LYS A 311 13.45 -44.38 89.02
CA LYS A 311 14.73 -44.80 89.59
C LYS A 311 15.63 -43.60 89.89
N GLU A 312 15.72 -42.65 88.97
CA GLU A 312 16.46 -41.40 89.14
C GLU A 312 15.96 -40.63 90.37
N SER A 313 14.63 -40.51 90.53
CA SER A 313 14.00 -39.87 91.68
C SER A 313 14.36 -40.57 93.01
N LYS A 314 14.34 -41.92 93.04
CA LYS A 314 14.76 -42.69 94.22
C LYS A 314 16.23 -42.49 94.57
N LEU A 315 17.11 -42.54 93.57
CA LEU A 315 18.54 -42.30 93.76
C LEU A 315 18.82 -40.87 94.22
N SER A 316 18.10 -39.88 93.68
CA SER A 316 18.22 -38.48 94.13
C SER A 316 17.86 -38.34 95.60
N ALA A 317 16.77 -38.97 96.05
CA ALA A 317 16.38 -38.97 97.46
C ALA A 317 17.43 -39.64 98.37
N GLU A 318 18.04 -40.73 97.90
CA GLU A 318 19.12 -41.42 98.63
C GLU A 318 20.40 -40.59 98.68
N ILE A 319 20.76 -39.90 97.59
CA ILE A 319 21.87 -38.94 97.56
C ILE A 319 21.62 -37.82 98.58
N ASP A 320 20.42 -37.23 98.62
CA ASP A 320 20.09 -36.17 99.56
C ASP A 320 20.16 -36.67 101.01
N LYS A 321 19.72 -37.91 101.27
CA LYS A 321 19.88 -38.57 102.57
C LYS A 321 21.35 -38.77 102.93
N LEU A 322 22.17 -39.35 102.05
CA LEU A 322 23.60 -39.57 102.29
C LEU A 322 24.35 -38.26 102.50
N LYS A 323 24.03 -37.21 101.73
CA LYS A 323 24.58 -35.86 101.94
C LYS A 323 24.29 -35.36 103.36
N SER A 324 23.06 -35.55 103.84
CA SER A 324 22.69 -35.16 105.22
C SER A 324 23.42 -35.99 106.29
N GLU A 325 23.70 -37.27 106.03
CA GLU A 325 24.47 -38.13 106.93
C GLU A 325 25.96 -37.75 106.95
N VAL A 326 26.54 -37.41 105.79
CA VAL A 326 27.90 -36.88 105.67
C VAL A 326 28.02 -35.56 106.41
N GLU A 327 27.11 -34.60 106.21
CA GLU A 327 27.13 -33.31 106.91
C GLU A 327 27.05 -33.52 108.44
N LYS A 328 26.27 -34.50 108.90
CA LYS A 328 26.20 -34.87 110.32
C LYS A 328 27.50 -35.50 110.82
N ALA A 329 28.14 -36.36 110.02
CA ALA A 329 29.41 -36.99 110.35
C ALA A 329 30.57 -35.99 110.36
N GLU A 330 30.61 -35.06 109.41
CA GLU A 330 31.57 -33.94 109.36
C GLU A 330 31.43 -33.06 110.60
N LYS A 331 30.21 -32.64 110.97
CA LYS A 331 29.97 -31.91 112.22
C LYS A 331 30.41 -32.73 113.44
N SER A 332 30.19 -34.04 113.46
CA SER A 332 30.67 -34.90 114.54
C SER A 332 32.19 -35.03 114.59
N LEU A 333 32.87 -34.99 113.44
CA LEU A 333 34.32 -35.02 113.34
C LEU A 333 34.95 -33.70 113.82
N ASP A 334 34.39 -32.56 113.40
CA ASP A 334 34.81 -31.23 113.88
C ASP A 334 34.70 -31.11 115.40
N HIS A 335 33.74 -31.81 116.03
CA HIS A 335 33.64 -31.89 117.48
C HIS A 335 34.61 -32.89 118.16
N ALA A 336 35.14 -33.88 117.42
CA ALA A 336 36.07 -34.89 117.94
C ALA A 336 37.56 -34.51 117.76
N THR A 337 37.86 -33.53 116.91
CA THR A 337 39.21 -32.98 116.72
C THR A 337 39.23 -31.48 116.99
N PRO A 338 39.47 -31.03 118.23
CA PRO A 338 39.91 -29.67 118.49
C PRO A 338 41.33 -29.50 117.95
N GLU A 339 41.57 -28.46 117.15
CA GLU A 339 42.87 -27.94 116.67
C GLU A 339 44.12 -28.70 117.15
N VAL A 340 44.55 -29.71 116.40
CA VAL A 340 45.87 -30.31 116.58
C VAL A 340 46.77 -29.91 115.40
N MET A 341 47.63 -28.93 115.73
CA MET A 341 48.86 -28.49 115.06
C MET A 341 48.76 -27.41 113.97
N ASP A 342 49.07 -26.20 114.42
CA ASP A 342 49.72 -25.14 113.66
C ASP A 342 50.97 -25.68 112.91
N TYR A 343 50.87 -25.71 111.58
CA TYR A 343 51.92 -26.15 110.65
C TYR A 343 53.24 -25.40 110.82
N SER A 344 53.22 -24.22 111.46
CA SER A 344 54.36 -23.35 111.73
C SER A 344 55.36 -23.91 112.77
N SER A 345 54.98 -24.92 113.55
CA SER A 345 55.77 -25.44 114.68
C SER A 345 56.46 -26.80 114.40
N LEU A 346 56.40 -27.29 113.15
CA LEU A 346 57.02 -28.55 112.75
C LEU A 346 58.48 -28.36 112.33
N PRO A 347 59.41 -29.26 112.75
CA PRO A 347 60.84 -29.15 112.45
C PRO A 347 61.12 -29.00 110.94
N HIS A 348 62.18 -28.28 110.56
CA HIS A 348 62.52 -27.91 109.17
C HIS A 348 62.55 -29.10 108.18
N PHE A 349 62.75 -30.33 108.66
CA PHE A 349 62.66 -31.54 107.85
C PHE A 349 61.23 -31.86 107.33
N CYS A 350 60.19 -31.40 108.02
CA CYS A 350 58.79 -31.52 107.61
C CYS A 350 58.39 -30.44 106.59
N HIS A 351 59.23 -29.43 106.37
CA HIS A 351 59.10 -28.50 105.25
C HIS A 351 59.97 -29.01 104.11
N LYS A 352 59.66 -30.21 103.61
CA LYS A 352 60.40 -30.77 102.47
C LYS A 352 59.72 -30.40 101.16
N GLU A 353 60.05 -29.20 100.71
CA GLU A 353 60.36 -28.99 99.30
C GLU A 353 61.77 -29.53 99.04
N GLY A 354 61.88 -30.63 98.30
CA GLY A 354 63.07 -30.96 97.50
C GLY A 354 64.20 -31.78 98.15
N SER A 355 64.49 -32.93 97.50
CA SER A 355 65.82 -33.56 97.32
C SER A 355 66.52 -34.19 98.54
N GLY A 356 67.12 -35.39 98.49
CA GLY A 356 67.33 -36.37 97.43
C GLY A 356 68.64 -37.13 97.72
N SER A 357 68.64 -38.47 97.65
CA SER A 357 69.83 -39.32 97.36
C SER A 357 69.38 -40.79 97.37
N SER A 358 69.20 -41.55 96.28
CA SER A 358 69.97 -41.86 95.07
C SER A 358 71.15 -42.84 95.31
N ARG A 359 71.02 -44.05 94.73
CA ARG A 359 72.07 -44.91 94.15
C ARG A 359 71.34 -46.02 93.36
N ASN A 360 71.52 -46.33 92.08
CA ASN A 360 72.28 -45.85 90.91
C ASN A 360 71.49 -46.43 89.70
N SER A 361 71.01 -45.64 88.74
CA SER A 361 71.69 -45.19 87.52
C SER A 361 71.83 -46.24 86.40
N SER A 362 70.98 -46.11 85.38
CA SER A 362 71.25 -46.11 83.91
C SER A 362 69.95 -46.52 83.20
N SER A 363 69.47 -45.95 82.11
CA SER A 363 69.83 -44.78 81.31
C SER A 363 68.71 -44.65 80.25
N ASN A 364 68.38 -43.42 79.87
CA ASN A 364 67.61 -43.03 78.68
C ASN A 364 66.10 -43.35 78.62
N GLY A 365 65.33 -42.27 78.61
CA GLY A 365 64.14 -42.17 77.77
C GLY A 365 62.86 -41.91 78.55
N THR A 366 62.54 -40.62 78.72
CA THR A 366 61.19 -40.07 78.97
C THR A 366 60.50 -40.59 80.23
N ILE A 367 60.67 -39.86 81.34
CA ILE A 367 59.71 -39.82 82.44
C ILE A 367 58.41 -39.28 81.83
N ASP A 368 57.55 -40.19 81.38
CA ASP A 368 56.24 -39.87 80.80
C ASP A 368 55.35 -39.44 81.97
N ASN A 369 55.40 -38.15 82.26
CA ASN A 369 54.62 -37.54 83.33
C ASN A 369 53.14 -37.65 82.92
N CYS A 370 52.38 -38.60 83.48
CA CYS A 370 50.98 -38.89 83.08
C CYS A 370 50.03 -37.68 83.11
N PHE A 371 50.45 -36.59 83.75
CA PHE A 371 49.71 -35.32 83.85
C PHE A 371 50.18 -34.26 82.85
N SER A 372 51.23 -34.51 82.07
CA SER A 372 51.68 -33.62 81.00
C SER A 372 50.78 -33.79 79.77
N LEU A 373 50.32 -32.68 79.19
CA LEU A 373 49.45 -32.67 78.01
C LEU A 373 50.07 -33.38 76.79
N ASP A 374 51.39 -33.47 76.74
CA ASP A 374 52.15 -34.14 75.68
C ASP A 374 52.33 -35.65 75.91
N HIS A 375 51.75 -36.20 76.97
CA HIS A 375 51.79 -37.64 77.23
C HIS A 375 51.11 -38.39 76.08
N THR A 376 51.73 -39.50 75.66
CA THR A 376 51.32 -40.32 74.51
C THR A 376 49.83 -40.65 74.49
N TYR A 377 49.25 -40.96 75.65
CA TYR A 377 47.81 -41.20 75.81
C TYR A 377 46.92 -39.99 75.47
N HIS A 378 47.25 -38.79 75.96
CA HIS A 378 46.44 -37.59 75.71
C HIS A 378 46.49 -37.17 74.24
N ARG A 379 47.64 -37.37 73.60
CA ARG A 379 47.81 -37.14 72.17
C ARG A 379 46.98 -38.11 71.32
N GLN A 380 46.99 -39.41 71.67
CA GLN A 380 46.17 -40.42 71.01
C GLN A 380 44.67 -40.16 71.21
N LEU A 381 44.26 -39.72 72.40
CA LEU A 381 42.87 -39.35 72.68
C LEU A 381 42.44 -38.12 71.86
N TYR A 382 43.32 -37.12 71.75
CA TYR A 382 43.06 -35.94 70.94
C TYR A 382 42.95 -36.27 69.44
N ASP A 383 43.85 -37.10 68.91
CA ASP A 383 43.81 -37.53 67.51
C ASP A 383 42.58 -38.40 67.21
N TYR A 384 42.17 -39.26 68.15
CA TYR A 384 40.94 -40.06 68.05
C TYR A 384 39.68 -39.18 68.01
N ILE A 385 39.55 -38.25 68.95
CA ILE A 385 38.41 -37.31 69.00
C ILE A 385 38.39 -36.42 67.74
N LYS A 386 39.56 -36.03 67.23
CA LYS A 386 39.68 -35.25 65.99
C LYS A 386 39.25 -36.05 64.76
N GLN A 387 39.56 -37.35 64.69
CA GLN A 387 39.11 -38.25 63.63
C GLN A 387 37.59 -38.50 63.69
N GLU A 388 37.04 -38.67 64.89
CA GLU A 388 35.61 -38.83 65.14
C GLU A 388 34.83 -37.56 64.75
N ALA A 389 35.40 -36.38 65.02
CA ALA A 389 34.83 -35.09 64.59
C ALA A 389 34.85 -34.91 63.05
N THR A 390 35.91 -35.37 62.35
CA THR A 390 35.93 -35.35 60.88
C THR A 390 34.90 -36.30 60.25
N LEU A 391 34.59 -37.43 60.90
CA LEU A 391 33.49 -38.32 60.50
C LEU A 391 32.11 -37.67 60.74
N ILE A 392 31.98 -36.85 61.79
CA ILE A 392 30.77 -36.07 62.05
C ILE A 392 30.64 -34.87 61.09
N GLU A 393 31.74 -34.26 60.63
CA GLU A 393 31.73 -33.23 59.57
C GLU A 393 31.34 -33.79 58.20
N THR A 394 31.58 -35.09 57.93
CA THR A 394 30.98 -35.80 56.78
C THR A 394 29.48 -36.10 56.95
N GLY A 395 28.91 -35.82 58.12
CA GLY A 395 27.52 -36.11 58.49
C GLY A 395 26.75 -34.89 59.03
N ARG A 396 26.90 -33.70 58.44
CA ARG A 396 25.99 -32.57 58.74
C ARG A 396 24.54 -32.92 58.35
N PRO A 397 23.53 -32.58 59.18
CA PRO A 397 22.15 -32.52 58.73
C PRO A 397 22.03 -31.49 57.59
N ILE A 398 21.53 -31.94 56.44
CA ILE A 398 21.26 -31.11 55.27
C ILE A 398 20.25 -30.02 55.67
N LYS A 399 20.69 -28.77 55.77
CA LYS A 399 19.78 -27.64 55.61
C LYS A 399 19.25 -27.73 54.18
N GLN A 400 17.94 -27.87 53.98
CA GLN A 400 17.33 -27.71 52.66
C GLN A 400 17.51 -26.26 52.19
N GLY A 401 18.63 -25.98 51.55
CA GLY A 401 18.78 -24.89 50.59
C GLY A 401 18.21 -25.35 49.25
N SER A 402 17.70 -24.40 48.46
CA SER A 402 17.11 -24.65 47.14
C SER A 402 18.03 -25.54 46.31
N VAL A 403 17.49 -26.66 45.82
CA VAL A 403 18.16 -27.52 44.85
C VAL A 403 18.35 -26.71 43.57
N HIS A 404 19.59 -26.30 43.30
CA HIS A 404 19.99 -25.93 41.94
C HIS A 404 20.17 -27.25 41.20
N VAL A 405 19.30 -27.50 40.24
CA VAL A 405 19.45 -28.60 39.29
C VAL A 405 20.46 -28.09 38.26
N ASP A 406 21.70 -28.54 38.34
CA ASP A 406 22.60 -28.41 37.20
C ASP A 406 22.02 -29.27 36.08
N PHE A 407 21.53 -28.58 35.04
CA PHE A 407 21.11 -29.22 33.81
C PHE A 407 22.32 -29.94 33.21
N PRO A 408 22.20 -31.21 32.81
CA PRO A 408 23.21 -31.84 31.97
C PRO A 408 23.44 -30.95 30.75
N GLU A 409 24.70 -30.66 30.42
CA GLU A 409 25.03 -30.01 29.16
C GLU A 409 24.34 -30.79 28.04
N LEU A 410 23.51 -30.09 27.26
CA LEU A 410 22.73 -30.68 26.17
C LEU A 410 23.70 -31.44 25.25
N ASP A 411 23.44 -32.72 25.05
CA ASP A 411 24.13 -33.51 24.04
C ASP A 411 24.04 -32.73 22.71
N PRO A 412 25.11 -32.56 21.92
CA PRO A 412 25.05 -31.90 20.61
C PRO A 412 23.90 -32.42 19.71
N GLU A 413 23.40 -33.64 19.96
CA GLU A 413 22.26 -34.20 19.26
C GLU A 413 20.91 -33.68 19.76
N ASP A 414 20.77 -33.35 21.05
CA ASP A 414 19.57 -32.70 21.61
C ASP A 414 19.45 -31.25 21.12
N ALA A 415 20.58 -30.56 20.92
CA ALA A 415 20.61 -29.23 20.33
C ALA A 415 20.11 -29.23 18.87
N LYS A 416 20.49 -30.24 18.08
CA LYS A 416 19.98 -30.42 16.71
C LYS A 416 18.48 -30.74 16.70
N ILE A 417 18.00 -31.51 17.68
CA ILE A 417 16.57 -31.83 17.79
C ILE A 417 15.77 -30.55 18.08
N ALA A 418 16.24 -29.72 19.01
CA ALA A 418 15.60 -28.43 19.32
C ALA A 418 15.58 -27.49 18.11
N GLU A 419 16.70 -27.34 17.40
CA GLU A 419 16.82 -26.50 16.20
C GLU A 419 15.93 -27.01 15.05
N THR A 420 15.79 -28.33 14.92
CA THR A 420 14.90 -28.96 13.94
C THR A 420 13.44 -28.71 14.27
N ILE A 421 13.05 -28.82 15.54
CA ILE A 421 11.67 -28.55 15.99
C ILE A 421 11.33 -27.07 15.78
N GLU A 422 12.22 -26.16 16.14
CA GLU A 422 12.03 -24.71 15.93
C GLU A 422 11.90 -24.36 14.45
N SER A 423 12.73 -24.97 13.59
CA SER A 423 12.66 -24.79 12.13
C SER A 423 11.34 -25.32 11.54
N GLU A 424 10.78 -26.42 12.06
CA GLU A 424 9.49 -26.95 11.61
C GLU A 424 8.30 -26.13 12.11
N PHE A 425 8.36 -25.58 13.33
CA PHE A 425 7.34 -24.65 13.82
C PHE A 425 7.31 -23.35 13.00
N GLN A 426 8.47 -22.83 12.60
CA GLN A 426 8.55 -21.65 11.76
C GLN A 426 7.95 -21.91 10.37
N LYS A 427 8.22 -23.08 9.77
CA LYS A 427 7.59 -23.50 8.50
C LYS A 427 6.07 -23.64 8.61
N LEU A 428 5.56 -24.15 9.73
CA LEU A 428 4.12 -24.25 9.98
C LEU A 428 3.47 -22.88 10.19
N ALA A 429 4.17 -21.95 10.84
CA ALA A 429 3.73 -20.57 10.98
C ALA A 429 3.61 -19.86 9.62
N ASP A 430 4.58 -20.07 8.73
CA ASP A 430 4.54 -19.51 7.36
C ASP A 430 3.43 -20.13 6.50
N GLN A 431 3.02 -21.38 6.77
CA GLN A 431 1.90 -22.05 6.07
C GLN A 431 0.51 -21.66 6.61
N ASN A 432 0.41 -21.25 7.87
CA ASN A 432 -0.85 -20.79 8.47
C ASN A 432 -1.28 -19.37 8.04
N GLY A 433 -0.50 -18.70 7.19
CA GLY A 433 -0.95 -17.47 6.51
C GLY A 433 -2.09 -17.67 5.50
N ILE A 434 -2.47 -18.92 5.19
CA ILE A 434 -3.40 -19.27 4.09
C ILE A 434 -4.82 -19.62 4.58
N CYS A 435 -5.05 -19.86 5.87
CA CYS A 435 -6.32 -20.42 6.38
C CYS A 435 -7.40 -19.41 6.84
N ASN A 436 -7.32 -18.13 6.47
CA ASN A 436 -8.35 -17.13 6.81
C ASN A 436 -9.38 -16.83 5.71
N SER A 437 -9.39 -17.56 4.58
CA SER A 437 -10.25 -17.21 3.44
C SER A 437 -11.54 -18.03 3.27
N LEU A 438 -12.05 -18.68 4.32
CA LEU A 438 -13.28 -19.48 4.27
C LEU A 438 -14.26 -19.11 5.38
N ASN A 439 -14.72 -17.85 5.41
CA ASN A 439 -15.91 -17.45 6.15
C ASN A 439 -16.81 -16.60 5.25
N GLY A 440 -17.62 -17.26 4.43
CA GLY A 440 -18.50 -16.55 3.50
C GLY A 440 -19.37 -17.44 2.63
N VAL A 441 -19.97 -18.51 3.15
CA VAL A 441 -21.06 -19.20 2.45
C VAL A 441 -22.28 -19.26 3.36
N LYS A 442 -23.21 -18.34 3.11
CA LYS A 442 -24.53 -18.28 3.72
C LYS A 442 -25.44 -19.23 2.95
N VAL A 443 -25.79 -20.35 3.57
CA VAL A 443 -26.78 -21.30 3.04
C VAL A 443 -28.16 -20.70 3.27
N ASN A 444 -28.80 -20.21 2.22
CA ASN A 444 -30.24 -19.98 2.21
C ASN A 444 -30.89 -21.25 1.65
N GLY A 445 -31.79 -21.86 2.43
CA GLY A 445 -32.65 -22.94 1.97
C GLY A 445 -33.91 -22.36 1.35
N ASP A 446 -34.24 -22.87 0.17
CA ASP A 446 -35.60 -23.09 -0.34
C ASP A 446 -35.58 -24.38 -1.17
#